data_AF-A0A9X4KHK5-F1
#
_entry.id   AF-A0A9X4KHK5-F1
#
_cell.length_a   1.000
_cell.length_b   1.000
_cell.length_c   1.000
_cell.angle_alpha   90.00
_cell.angle_beta   90.00
_cell.angle_gamma   90.00
#
_symmetry.space_group_name_H-M   'P 1'
#
loop_
_entity.id
_entity.type
_entity.pdbx_description
1 polymer ?
#
loop_
_entity_poly.entity_id
_entity_poly.type
_entity_poly.pdbx_seq_one_letter_code
_entity_poly.pdbx_strand_id
1 'polypeptide(L)'
;MHVQTEENVDYHHMATAFVRGKFASLERDGSSFLMAKCCHDLDLISWFKTGVKPVRVSSFGRLSQFREDRAPEGAGTRCVADCPIEERCPYSAKTLYVDRGLWPVYVWPGYLDGVRLSDEEKLASLAGDNRFGRCVWRCDNDIVDHQVVQFEFEDGSTAAHSLVGATSKACRTVHITGTKGEICGELEEGAFVVRHPDPWREDRVYAERKVEIEVSGEMHGGGDHRLVEDFLRVVRGDPDAGYSTSLAHSIVGHVAGFRADLSMAAGRTIEIDWDCILV
;
A
#
# COMPACT_ATOMS: atom_id res chain seq x y z
N MET A 1 17.00 0.46 17.69
CA MET A 1 16.68 -0.14 16.38
C MET A 1 16.04 0.95 15.52
N HIS A 2 16.21 0.91 14.21
CA HIS A 2 15.51 1.78 13.27
C HIS A 2 14.87 0.93 12.18
N VAL A 3 13.63 1.23 11.81
CA VAL A 3 12.89 0.54 10.74
C VAL A 3 12.52 1.55 9.65
N GLN A 4 12.85 1.26 8.41
CA GLN A 4 12.43 2.03 7.24
C GLN A 4 11.65 1.11 6.32
N THR A 5 10.49 1.57 5.87
CA THR A 5 9.64 0.83 4.94
C THR A 5 9.08 1.78 3.89
N GLU A 6 8.82 1.24 2.70
CA GLU A 6 8.21 2.01 1.62
C GLU A 6 7.24 1.13 0.83
N GLU A 7 6.05 1.64 0.58
CA GLU A 7 5.07 1.11 -0.36
C GLU A 7 4.96 2.05 -1.55
N ASN A 8 5.30 1.52 -2.72
CA ASN A 8 5.11 2.18 -4.00
C ASN A 8 3.91 1.57 -4.71
N VAL A 9 2.85 2.36 -4.87
CA VAL A 9 1.65 1.98 -5.60
C VAL A 9 1.79 2.45 -7.04
N ASP A 10 1.82 1.51 -7.97
CA ASP A 10 1.98 1.85 -9.39
C ASP A 10 0.84 2.73 -9.91
N TYR A 11 1.11 3.43 -11.02
CA TYR A 11 0.21 4.41 -11.62
C TYR A 11 -1.14 3.84 -12.02
N HIS A 12 -1.21 2.60 -12.50
CA HIS A 12 -2.48 2.00 -12.90
C HIS A 12 -3.31 1.54 -11.70
N HIS A 13 -2.69 1.07 -10.62
CA HIS A 13 -3.36 0.72 -9.38
C HIS A 13 -3.86 1.99 -8.69
N MET A 14 -3.02 3.02 -8.60
CA MET A 14 -3.40 4.35 -8.07
C MET A 14 -4.61 4.90 -8.83
N ALA A 15 -4.53 4.97 -10.16
CA ALA A 15 -5.63 5.48 -10.98
C ALA A 15 -6.92 4.67 -10.83
N THR A 16 -6.82 3.35 -10.69
CA THR A 16 -7.98 2.47 -10.68
C THR A 16 -8.64 2.40 -9.32
N ALA A 17 -7.88 2.14 -8.26
CA ALA A 17 -8.44 1.91 -6.91
C ALA A 17 -8.70 3.23 -6.17
N PHE A 18 -7.77 4.19 -6.30
CA PHE A 18 -7.65 5.35 -5.42
C PHE A 18 -8.03 6.69 -6.08
N VAL A 19 -8.23 6.70 -7.40
CA VAL A 19 -8.72 7.89 -8.13
C VAL A 19 -10.10 7.64 -8.71
N ARG A 20 -10.23 6.60 -9.54
CA ARG A 20 -11.50 6.20 -10.18
C ARG A 20 -12.33 5.23 -9.34
N GLY A 21 -11.76 4.63 -8.30
CA GLY A 21 -12.29 3.41 -7.68
C GLY A 21 -12.84 3.57 -6.27
N LYS A 22 -13.08 2.42 -5.63
CA LYS A 22 -13.74 2.25 -4.32
C LYS A 22 -12.94 2.79 -3.14
N PHE A 23 -11.77 3.39 -3.34
CA PHE A 23 -10.98 3.97 -2.26
C PHE A 23 -10.64 5.42 -2.57
N ALA A 24 -11.41 6.06 -3.45
CA ALA A 24 -11.15 7.40 -3.93
C ALA A 24 -11.63 8.49 -2.97
N SER A 25 -12.57 8.18 -2.07
CA SER A 25 -13.07 9.16 -1.10
C SER A 25 -13.17 8.61 0.29
N LEU A 26 -12.60 9.34 1.26
CA LEU A 26 -12.69 8.99 2.66
C LEU A 26 -14.15 8.98 3.16
N GLU A 27 -14.97 9.93 2.70
CA GLU A 27 -16.39 10.01 3.08
C GLU A 27 -17.20 8.82 2.56
N ARG A 28 -16.98 8.43 1.29
CA ARG A 28 -17.71 7.32 0.66
C ARG A 28 -17.25 5.96 1.15
N ASP A 29 -15.95 5.79 1.33
CA ASP A 29 -15.32 4.48 1.44
C ASP A 29 -14.90 4.16 2.89
N GLY A 30 -14.77 5.19 3.75
CA GLY A 30 -14.44 5.07 5.16
C GLY A 30 -12.98 4.69 5.47
N SER A 31 -12.12 4.63 4.44
CA SER A 31 -10.71 4.27 4.57
C SER A 31 -9.80 5.32 3.95
N SER A 32 -8.74 5.69 4.64
CA SER A 32 -7.68 6.56 4.11
C SER A 32 -6.76 5.78 3.15
N PHE A 33 -5.90 6.49 2.42
CA PHE A 33 -4.91 5.84 1.56
C PHE A 33 -3.98 4.93 2.37
N LEU A 34 -3.51 5.41 3.53
CA LEU A 34 -2.68 4.65 4.45
C LEU A 34 -3.39 3.39 4.95
N MET A 35 -4.64 3.49 5.41
CA MET A 35 -5.35 2.33 5.95
C MET A 35 -5.78 1.34 4.87
N ALA A 36 -6.12 1.80 3.67
CA ALA A 36 -6.49 0.94 2.57
C ALA A 36 -5.29 0.18 1.98
N LYS A 37 -4.10 0.80 1.97
CA LYS A 37 -2.94 0.26 1.25
C LYS A 37 -1.81 -0.25 2.13
N CYS A 38 -1.70 0.26 3.36
CA CYS A 38 -0.54 0.04 4.23
C CYS A 38 -0.89 -0.42 5.64
N CYS A 39 -2.12 -0.85 5.91
CA CYS A 39 -2.45 -1.44 7.22
C CYS A 39 -1.54 -2.63 7.56
N HIS A 40 -1.22 -3.48 6.57
CA HIS A 40 -0.24 -4.57 6.74
C HIS A 40 1.19 -4.07 6.94
N ASP A 41 1.59 -2.94 6.34
CA ASP A 41 2.93 -2.38 6.53
C ASP A 41 3.09 -1.85 7.96
N LEU A 42 2.04 -1.21 8.50
CA LEU A 42 1.97 -0.78 9.89
C LEU A 42 1.96 -1.97 10.86
N ASP A 43 1.25 -3.04 10.50
CA ASP A 43 1.26 -4.29 11.28
C ASP A 43 2.67 -4.93 11.26
N LEU A 44 3.39 -4.93 10.13
CA LEU A 44 4.76 -5.42 10.04
C LEU A 44 5.72 -4.59 10.91
N ILE A 45 5.64 -3.26 10.85
CA ILE A 45 6.43 -2.36 11.70
C ILE A 45 6.19 -2.69 13.18
N SER A 46 4.91 -2.87 13.56
CA SER A 46 4.51 -3.22 14.92
C SER A 46 5.01 -4.62 15.30
N TRP A 47 4.99 -5.58 14.36
CA TRP A 47 5.44 -6.94 14.56
C TRP A 47 6.96 -7.02 14.77
N PHE A 48 7.76 -6.31 13.97
CA PHE A 48 9.21 -6.17 14.20
C PHE A 48 9.53 -5.57 15.58
N LYS A 49 8.56 -4.85 16.16
CA LYS A 49 8.65 -4.21 17.46
C LYS A 49 7.77 -4.87 18.52
N THR A 50 7.34 -6.12 18.32
CA THR A 50 6.47 -6.85 19.26
C THR A 50 6.89 -6.64 20.72
N GLY A 51 5.92 -6.25 21.55
CA GLY A 51 6.14 -5.95 22.96
C GLY A 51 6.60 -4.53 23.28
N VAL A 52 6.84 -3.69 22.27
CA VAL A 52 7.18 -2.27 22.42
C VAL A 52 6.21 -1.44 21.59
N LYS A 53 5.40 -0.60 22.23
CA LYS A 53 4.37 0.17 21.54
C LYS A 53 4.90 1.49 20.96
N PRO A 54 4.32 2.00 19.87
CA PRO A 54 4.57 3.37 19.43
C PRO A 54 3.91 4.34 20.41
N VAL A 55 4.64 5.38 20.81
CA VAL A 55 4.16 6.43 21.74
C VAL A 55 3.86 7.74 21.01
N ARG A 56 4.50 8.00 19.87
CA ARG A 56 4.30 9.23 19.09
C ARG A 56 4.32 8.95 17.60
N VAL A 57 3.47 9.68 16.87
CA VAL A 57 3.39 9.61 15.41
C VAL A 57 3.37 11.00 14.82
N SER A 58 4.15 11.19 13.75
CA SER A 58 4.15 12.39 12.93
C SER A 58 3.91 11.99 11.48
N SER A 59 2.97 12.64 10.79
CA SER A 59 2.65 12.30 9.40
C SER A 59 2.44 13.53 8.53
N PHE A 60 2.82 13.42 7.26
CA PHE A 60 2.68 14.46 6.24
C PHE A 60 2.27 13.81 4.93
N GLY A 61 1.29 14.38 4.24
CA GLY A 61 0.81 13.85 2.97
C GLY A 61 -0.15 14.83 2.31
N ARG A 62 -0.38 14.64 1.02
CA ARG A 62 -1.27 15.51 0.24
C ARG A 62 -1.78 14.79 -1.00
N LEU A 63 -2.94 15.21 -1.51
CA LEU A 63 -3.33 15.01 -2.90
C LEU A 63 -2.65 16.09 -3.77
N SER A 64 -1.65 15.70 -4.57
CA SER A 64 -0.82 16.62 -5.34
C SER A 64 -1.00 16.53 -6.86
N GLN A 65 -1.19 15.31 -7.40
CA GLN A 65 -1.19 15.00 -8.82
C GLN A 65 -2.61 14.88 -9.40
N PHE A 66 -3.50 14.15 -8.74
CA PHE A 66 -4.83 13.83 -9.29
C PHE A 66 -5.87 14.89 -8.92
N ARG A 67 -5.64 16.10 -9.43
CA ARG A 67 -6.47 17.29 -9.22
C ARG A 67 -6.81 17.95 -10.55
N GLU A 68 -7.93 18.66 -10.60
CA GLU A 68 -8.38 19.33 -11.82
C GLU A 68 -7.40 20.40 -12.30
N ASP A 69 -6.79 21.17 -11.39
CA ASP A 69 -5.76 22.17 -11.70
C ASP A 69 -4.42 21.58 -12.16
N ARG A 70 -4.30 20.24 -12.17
CA ARG A 70 -3.16 19.49 -12.69
C ARG A 70 -3.47 18.75 -13.98
N ALA A 71 -4.69 18.87 -14.50
CA ALA A 71 -5.06 18.25 -15.76
C ALA A 71 -4.13 18.74 -16.90
N PRO A 72 -3.55 17.83 -17.69
CA PRO A 72 -2.77 18.22 -18.86
C PRO A 72 -3.63 19.03 -19.84
N GLU A 73 -2.98 19.95 -20.57
CA GLU A 73 -3.65 20.71 -21.62
C GLU A 73 -4.28 19.76 -22.65
N GLY A 74 -5.53 20.02 -23.01
CA GLY A 74 -6.30 19.17 -23.92
C GLY A 74 -6.86 17.88 -23.30
N ALA A 75 -6.68 17.63 -21.99
CA ALA A 75 -7.35 16.52 -21.31
C ALA A 75 -8.88 16.72 -21.30
N GLY A 76 -9.61 15.72 -21.80
CA GLY A 76 -11.08 15.68 -21.76
C GLY A 76 -11.62 15.34 -20.37
N THR A 77 -12.93 15.15 -20.28
CA THR A 77 -13.61 14.69 -19.07
C THR A 77 -13.66 13.16 -18.95
N ARG A 78 -13.64 12.46 -20.08
CA ARG A 78 -13.69 10.99 -20.18
C ARG A 78 -12.77 10.50 -21.29
N CYS A 79 -11.97 9.48 -21.00
CA CYS A 79 -10.91 9.02 -21.90
C CYS A 79 -11.45 8.63 -23.29
N VAL A 80 -12.55 7.90 -23.36
CA VAL A 80 -13.09 7.35 -24.62
C VAL A 80 -14.26 8.15 -25.20
N ALA A 81 -14.51 9.37 -24.69
CA ALA A 81 -15.60 10.21 -25.16
C ALA A 81 -15.10 11.54 -25.77
N ASP A 82 -14.25 12.26 -25.04
CA ASP A 82 -13.92 13.66 -25.36
C ASP A 82 -12.46 14.03 -25.07
N CYS A 83 -11.54 13.06 -25.02
CA CYS A 83 -10.16 13.30 -24.59
C CYS A 83 -9.15 13.28 -25.75
N PRO A 84 -8.77 14.43 -26.32
CA PRO A 84 -7.77 14.54 -27.39
C PRO A 84 -6.40 13.90 -27.11
N ILE A 85 -5.99 13.83 -25.85
CA ILE A 85 -4.67 13.32 -25.46
C ILE A 85 -4.66 11.81 -25.17
N GLU A 86 -5.81 11.13 -25.27
CA GLU A 86 -5.99 9.75 -24.79
C GLU A 86 -4.92 8.79 -25.31
N GLU A 87 -4.63 8.80 -26.61
CA GLU A 87 -3.67 7.88 -27.25
C GLU A 87 -2.24 7.96 -26.68
N ARG A 88 -1.88 9.06 -26.01
CA ARG A 88 -0.55 9.29 -25.42
C ARG A 88 -0.59 9.39 -23.90
N CYS A 89 -1.77 9.24 -23.29
CA CYS A 89 -1.94 9.40 -21.86
C CYS A 89 -1.63 8.07 -21.14
N PRO A 90 -0.68 8.03 -20.19
CA PRO A 90 -0.42 6.81 -19.42
C PRO A 90 -1.64 6.36 -18.58
N TYR A 91 -2.58 7.28 -18.34
CA TYR A 91 -3.80 7.02 -17.57
C TYR A 91 -5.03 6.75 -18.46
N SER A 92 -4.86 6.48 -19.76
CA SER A 92 -5.99 6.15 -20.64
C SER A 92 -6.80 4.96 -20.08
N ALA A 93 -8.10 5.17 -19.86
CA ALA A 93 -9.01 4.10 -19.45
C ALA A 93 -9.11 2.99 -20.52
N LYS A 94 -9.04 3.35 -21.81
CA LYS A 94 -9.03 2.36 -22.91
C LYS A 94 -7.78 1.51 -22.85
N THR A 95 -6.60 2.15 -22.80
CA THR A 95 -5.34 1.41 -22.77
C THR A 95 -5.28 0.51 -21.54
N LEU A 96 -5.58 1.04 -20.35
CA LEU A 96 -5.48 0.25 -19.12
C LEU A 96 -6.51 -0.89 -19.06
N TYR A 97 -7.76 -0.64 -19.39
CA TYR A 97 -8.85 -1.59 -19.08
C TYR A 97 -9.32 -2.44 -20.27
N VAL A 98 -9.13 -1.96 -21.50
CA VAL A 98 -9.50 -2.69 -22.73
C VAL A 98 -8.26 -3.33 -23.34
N ASP A 99 -7.29 -2.53 -23.76
CA ASP A 99 -6.12 -3.02 -24.51
C ASP A 99 -5.21 -3.91 -23.65
N ARG A 100 -5.03 -3.56 -22.36
CA ARG A 100 -4.21 -4.31 -21.40
C ARG A 100 -5.01 -5.22 -20.48
N GLY A 101 -6.35 -5.06 -20.45
CA GLY A 101 -7.24 -5.88 -19.61
C GLY A 101 -6.97 -5.80 -18.11
N LEU A 102 -6.41 -4.69 -17.62
CA LEU A 102 -6.06 -4.55 -16.20
C LEU A 102 -7.31 -4.37 -15.33
N TRP A 103 -7.23 -4.86 -14.09
CA TRP A 103 -8.23 -4.65 -13.04
C TRP A 103 -9.68 -5.03 -13.39
N PRO A 104 -9.93 -6.16 -14.08
CA PRO A 104 -11.26 -6.45 -14.59
C PRO A 104 -12.33 -6.61 -13.49
N VAL A 105 -11.92 -7.08 -12.31
CA VAL A 105 -12.77 -7.21 -11.11
C VAL A 105 -13.27 -5.86 -10.61
N TYR A 106 -12.49 -4.80 -10.79
CA TYR A 106 -12.89 -3.44 -10.39
C TYR A 106 -13.76 -2.78 -11.45
N VAL A 107 -13.36 -2.91 -12.71
CA VAL A 107 -13.86 -2.06 -13.80
C VAL A 107 -15.16 -2.59 -14.40
N TRP A 108 -15.34 -3.92 -14.42
CA TRP A 108 -16.44 -4.57 -15.13
C TRP A 108 -17.46 -5.20 -14.17
N PRO A 109 -18.71 -4.71 -14.13
CA PRO A 109 -19.77 -5.31 -13.33
C PRO A 109 -19.98 -6.80 -13.69
N GLY A 110 -20.19 -7.64 -12.66
CA GLY A 110 -20.45 -9.07 -12.84
C GLY A 110 -19.24 -9.90 -13.30
N TYR A 111 -18.03 -9.34 -13.33
CA TYR A 111 -16.83 -10.09 -13.75
C TYR A 111 -16.58 -11.32 -12.88
N LEU A 112 -16.77 -11.20 -11.56
CA LEU A 112 -16.67 -12.32 -10.61
C LEU A 112 -17.79 -13.35 -10.80
N ASP A 113 -18.93 -12.94 -11.35
CA ASP A 113 -20.05 -13.82 -11.70
C ASP A 113 -19.87 -14.50 -13.08
N GLY A 114 -18.70 -14.31 -13.72
CA GLY A 114 -18.37 -14.91 -15.02
C GLY A 114 -18.76 -14.06 -16.23
N VAL A 115 -19.30 -12.85 -16.05
CA VAL A 115 -19.63 -11.95 -17.16
C VAL A 115 -18.36 -11.53 -17.90
N ARG A 116 -18.36 -11.61 -19.24
CA ARG A 116 -17.25 -11.20 -20.09
C ARG A 116 -17.79 -10.32 -21.21
N LEU A 117 -17.51 -9.02 -21.11
CA LEU A 117 -17.88 -8.03 -22.12
C LEU A 117 -16.93 -8.09 -23.31
N SER A 118 -17.47 -7.88 -24.51
CA SER A 118 -16.72 -7.57 -25.71
C SER A 118 -16.04 -6.19 -25.61
N ASP A 119 -15.04 -5.93 -26.46
CA ASP A 119 -14.34 -4.64 -26.44
C ASP A 119 -15.25 -3.47 -26.82
N GLU A 120 -16.23 -3.70 -27.71
CA GLU A 120 -17.25 -2.70 -28.05
C GLU A 120 -18.11 -2.34 -26.81
N GLU A 121 -18.58 -3.34 -26.06
CA GLU A 121 -19.34 -3.12 -24.82
C GLU A 121 -18.50 -2.42 -23.74
N LYS A 122 -17.22 -2.79 -23.61
CA LYS A 122 -16.29 -2.12 -22.69
C LYS A 122 -16.10 -0.65 -23.06
N LEU A 123 -15.88 -0.34 -24.33
CA LEU A 123 -15.71 1.03 -24.82
C LEU A 123 -16.98 1.85 -24.63
N ALA A 124 -18.15 1.29 -24.95
CA ALA A 124 -19.44 1.94 -24.71
C ALA A 124 -19.66 2.22 -23.21
N SER A 125 -19.34 1.26 -22.34
CA SER A 125 -19.41 1.43 -20.88
C SER A 125 -18.49 2.57 -20.41
N LEU A 126 -17.23 2.58 -20.82
CA LEU A 126 -16.27 3.63 -20.47
C LEU A 126 -16.66 4.99 -21.06
N ALA A 127 -17.38 5.05 -22.18
CA ALA A 127 -17.88 6.31 -22.74
C ALA A 127 -19.08 6.85 -21.96
N GLY A 128 -19.93 5.97 -21.43
CA GLY A 128 -21.16 6.28 -20.71
C GLY A 128 -20.97 6.70 -19.24
N ASP A 129 -21.61 5.99 -18.33
CA ASP A 129 -21.68 6.33 -16.90
C ASP A 129 -20.63 5.60 -16.04
N ASN A 130 -19.87 4.68 -16.62
CA ASN A 130 -18.85 3.94 -15.88
C ASN A 130 -17.79 4.91 -15.33
N ARG A 131 -17.65 5.01 -14.01
CA ARG A 131 -16.70 5.92 -13.35
C ARG A 131 -15.25 5.68 -13.78
N PHE A 132 -14.89 4.47 -14.18
CA PHE A 132 -13.56 4.13 -14.65
C PHE A 132 -13.21 4.75 -16.01
N GLY A 133 -14.20 5.26 -16.75
CA GLY A 133 -13.98 6.02 -17.98
C GLY A 133 -13.54 7.47 -17.77
N ARG A 134 -13.65 8.00 -16.55
CA ARG A 134 -13.34 9.40 -16.24
C ARG A 134 -11.84 9.70 -16.37
N CYS A 135 -11.53 10.93 -16.74
CA CYS A 135 -10.18 11.48 -16.66
C CYS A 135 -9.72 11.50 -15.19
N VAL A 136 -8.52 10.97 -14.91
CA VAL A 136 -7.98 10.88 -13.53
C VAL A 136 -7.80 12.24 -12.85
N TRP A 137 -7.66 13.32 -13.62
CA TRP A 137 -7.59 14.69 -13.09
C TRP A 137 -8.95 15.35 -12.91
N ARG A 138 -10.01 14.80 -13.50
CA ARG A 138 -11.38 15.30 -13.36
C ARG A 138 -12.26 14.29 -12.64
N CYS A 139 -11.65 13.53 -11.74
CA CYS A 139 -12.30 12.71 -10.73
C CYS A 139 -12.62 13.56 -9.49
N ASP A 140 -13.44 13.00 -8.61
CA ASP A 140 -13.86 13.57 -7.33
C ASP A 140 -13.20 12.80 -6.17
N ASN A 141 -11.94 12.44 -6.34
CA ASN A 141 -11.12 11.81 -5.32
C ASN A 141 -10.63 12.86 -4.31
N ASP A 142 -10.65 12.52 -3.02
CA ASP A 142 -10.22 13.40 -1.93
C ASP A 142 -9.05 12.83 -1.10
N ILE A 143 -8.66 11.58 -1.37
CA ILE A 143 -7.56 10.93 -0.67
C ILE A 143 -6.20 11.44 -1.15
N VAL A 144 -5.21 11.37 -0.26
CA VAL A 144 -3.82 11.72 -0.58
C VAL A 144 -3.21 10.75 -1.60
N ASP A 145 -2.25 11.23 -2.39
CA ASP A 145 -1.51 10.39 -3.36
C ASP A 145 -0.07 10.08 -2.90
N HIS A 146 0.36 10.67 -1.78
CA HIS A 146 1.56 10.30 -1.06
C HIS A 146 1.43 10.70 0.41
N GLN A 147 2.02 9.90 1.30
CA GLN A 147 2.05 10.13 2.74
C GLN A 147 3.33 9.53 3.33
N VAL A 148 3.99 10.28 4.20
CA VAL A 148 5.09 9.79 5.04
C VAL A 148 4.64 9.75 6.49
N VAL A 149 5.07 8.74 7.22
CA VAL A 149 4.75 8.53 8.63
C VAL A 149 6.03 8.21 9.39
N GLN A 150 6.22 8.84 10.53
CA GLN A 150 7.33 8.59 11.44
C GLN A 150 6.79 8.21 12.81
N PHE A 151 7.43 7.23 13.44
CA PHE A 151 7.04 6.65 14.72
C PHE A 151 8.20 6.75 15.71
N GLU A 152 7.86 7.03 16.96
CA GLU A 152 8.73 6.82 18.11
C GLU A 152 8.10 5.79 19.04
N PHE A 153 8.91 4.88 19.56
CA PHE A 153 8.50 3.77 20.42
C PHE A 153 8.93 3.97 21.87
N GLU A 154 8.31 3.24 22.80
CA GLU A 154 8.59 3.30 24.25
C GLU A 154 10.08 3.11 24.60
N ASP A 155 10.81 2.30 23.83
CA ASP A 155 12.24 2.02 24.03
C ASP A 155 13.18 3.05 23.36
N GLY A 156 12.61 4.13 22.79
CA GLY A 156 13.34 5.17 22.05
C GLY A 156 13.76 4.75 20.63
N SER A 157 13.38 3.56 20.16
CA SER A 157 13.53 3.20 18.75
C SER A 157 12.56 3.98 17.86
N THR A 158 12.85 3.98 16.56
CA THR A 158 12.08 4.76 15.58
C THR A 158 11.73 3.92 14.36
N ALA A 159 10.64 4.30 13.69
CA ALA A 159 10.31 3.80 12.37
C ALA A 159 9.90 4.93 11.41
N ALA A 160 10.10 4.72 10.12
CA ALA A 160 9.60 5.57 9.05
C ALA A 160 8.93 4.71 7.97
N HIS A 161 7.78 5.15 7.50
CA HIS A 161 7.04 4.54 6.41
C HIS A 161 6.71 5.60 5.35
N SER A 162 7.01 5.28 4.09
CA SER A 162 6.61 6.08 2.94
C SER A 162 5.56 5.31 2.13
N LEU A 163 4.41 5.92 1.90
CA LEU A 163 3.40 5.46 0.96
C LEU A 163 3.38 6.44 -0.20
N VAL A 164 3.76 5.98 -1.39
CA VAL A 164 3.86 6.81 -2.59
C VAL A 164 3.02 6.19 -3.71
N GLY A 165 2.01 6.91 -4.16
CA GLY A 165 1.21 6.55 -5.32
C GLY A 165 1.85 7.00 -6.63
N ALA A 166 1.31 6.47 -7.71
CA ALA A 166 1.66 6.86 -9.09
C ALA A 166 3.10 6.53 -9.52
N THR A 167 3.71 5.51 -8.92
CA THR A 167 5.04 5.05 -9.34
C THR A 167 4.96 4.25 -10.65
N SER A 168 6.09 4.09 -11.35
CA SER A 168 6.13 3.28 -12.56
C SER A 168 6.12 1.76 -12.28
N LYS A 169 6.75 1.35 -11.17
CA LYS A 169 6.84 -0.04 -10.70
C LYS A 169 6.28 -0.07 -9.26
N ALA A 170 5.37 -0.98 -8.98
CA ALA A 170 4.97 -1.26 -7.62
C ALA A 170 6.11 -1.98 -6.89
N CYS A 171 6.40 -1.57 -5.66
CA CYS A 171 7.36 -2.28 -4.83
C CYS A 171 7.12 -2.01 -3.34
N ARG A 172 7.51 -2.97 -2.51
CA ARG A 172 7.58 -2.82 -1.07
C ARG A 172 8.99 -3.08 -0.59
N THR A 173 9.57 -2.10 0.09
CA THR A 173 10.92 -2.25 0.66
C THR A 173 10.88 -2.20 2.18
N VAL A 174 11.80 -2.94 2.78
CA VAL A 174 11.99 -2.97 4.23
C VAL A 174 13.49 -2.90 4.50
N HIS A 175 13.90 -2.04 5.44
CA HIS A 175 15.25 -1.97 5.97
C HIS A 175 15.19 -1.81 7.49
N ILE A 176 15.78 -2.76 8.20
CA ILE A 176 15.84 -2.79 9.66
C ILE A 176 17.31 -2.69 10.07
N THR A 177 17.64 -1.65 10.83
CA THR A 177 18.98 -1.44 11.37
C THR A 177 18.99 -1.68 12.88
N GLY A 178 19.76 -2.68 13.30
CA GLY A 178 20.03 -3.01 14.69
C GLY A 178 21.43 -2.57 15.12
N THR A 179 21.79 -2.87 16.37
CA THR A 179 23.12 -2.55 16.91
C THR A 179 24.23 -3.48 16.40
N LYS A 180 23.87 -4.63 15.81
CA LYS A 180 24.80 -5.67 15.36
C LYS A 180 24.82 -5.87 13.84
N GLY A 181 24.03 -5.10 13.11
CA GLY A 181 23.84 -5.31 11.68
C GLY A 181 22.49 -4.84 11.20
N GLU A 182 22.18 -5.20 9.96
CA GLU A 182 20.98 -4.77 9.27
C GLU A 182 20.40 -5.88 8.38
N ILE A 183 19.11 -5.77 8.12
CA ILE A 183 18.38 -6.60 7.15
C ILE A 183 17.68 -5.65 6.19
N CYS A 184 17.83 -5.84 4.88
CA CYS A 184 17.09 -5.07 3.88
C CYS A 184 16.60 -5.95 2.73
N GLY A 185 15.46 -5.63 2.14
CA GLY A 185 14.93 -6.36 0.99
C GLY A 185 13.78 -5.64 0.30
N GLU A 186 13.47 -6.12 -0.90
CA GLU A 186 12.27 -5.77 -1.68
C GLU A 186 11.42 -7.03 -1.79
N LEU A 187 10.15 -6.95 -1.41
CA LEU A 187 9.25 -8.10 -1.35
C LEU A 187 9.11 -8.76 -2.73
N GLU A 188 9.01 -7.95 -3.78
CA GLU A 188 8.82 -8.37 -5.16
C GLU A 188 10.06 -9.08 -5.75
N GLU A 189 11.25 -8.84 -5.20
CA GLU A 189 12.48 -9.53 -5.60
C GLU A 189 12.62 -10.91 -4.94
N GLY A 190 11.75 -11.25 -3.99
CA GLY A 190 11.77 -12.53 -3.29
C GLY A 190 13.08 -12.80 -2.56
N ALA A 191 13.78 -11.75 -2.13
CA ALA A 191 15.05 -11.89 -1.44
C ALA A 191 15.30 -10.75 -0.46
N PHE A 192 16.10 -11.04 0.55
CA PHE A 192 16.62 -10.03 1.46
C PHE A 192 18.11 -10.25 1.71
N VAL A 193 18.77 -9.21 2.17
CA VAL A 193 20.19 -9.18 2.48
C VAL A 193 20.36 -8.95 3.97
N VAL A 194 21.25 -9.72 4.58
CA VAL A 194 21.69 -9.52 5.97
C VAL A 194 23.13 -9.02 5.94
N ARG A 195 23.40 -7.91 6.65
CA ARG A 195 24.76 -7.38 6.81
C ARG A 195 25.17 -7.25 8.26
N HIS A 196 26.47 -7.46 8.51
CA HIS A 196 27.10 -7.27 9.81
C HIS A 196 28.39 -6.46 9.67
N PRO A 197 28.74 -5.60 10.63
CA PRO A 197 30.07 -5.01 10.69
C PRO A 197 31.15 -6.10 10.75
N ASP A 198 32.14 -6.03 9.87
CA ASP A 198 33.24 -6.99 9.80
C ASP A 198 34.50 -6.25 9.31
N PRO A 199 35.14 -5.45 10.19
CA PRO A 199 36.25 -4.57 9.80
C PRO A 199 37.54 -5.32 9.45
N TRP A 200 37.54 -6.65 9.59
CA TRP A 200 38.73 -7.49 9.41
C TRP A 200 38.85 -8.08 8.00
N ARG A 201 37.83 -7.89 7.15
CA ARG A 201 37.87 -8.30 5.75
C ARG A 201 38.77 -7.37 4.92
N GLU A 202 39.46 -7.95 3.95
CA GLU A 202 40.40 -7.21 3.08
C GLU A 202 39.69 -6.39 1.99
N ASP A 203 38.57 -6.89 1.46
CA ASP A 203 37.87 -6.31 0.30
C ASP A 203 36.76 -5.31 0.67
N ARG A 204 36.24 -5.40 1.89
CA ARG A 204 35.15 -4.56 2.44
C ARG A 204 35.18 -4.61 3.96
N VAL A 205 34.44 -3.73 4.64
CA VAL A 205 34.39 -3.66 6.12
C VAL A 205 33.08 -4.21 6.72
N TYR A 206 32.40 -5.09 5.98
CA TYR A 206 31.15 -5.73 6.40
C TYR A 206 31.00 -7.13 5.79
N ALA A 207 30.35 -8.03 6.52
CA ALA A 207 29.89 -9.31 5.99
C ALA A 207 28.49 -9.13 5.38
N GLU A 208 28.22 -9.81 4.26
CA GLU A 208 26.94 -9.75 3.57
C GLU A 208 26.49 -11.16 3.17
N ARG A 209 25.20 -11.45 3.36
CA ARG A 209 24.56 -12.67 2.89
C ARG A 209 23.20 -12.35 2.28
N LYS A 210 23.03 -12.67 1.00
CA LYS A 210 21.71 -12.68 0.35
C LYS A 210 20.98 -13.98 0.71
N VAL A 211 19.72 -13.86 1.06
CA VAL A 211 18.79 -14.97 1.31
C VAL A 211 17.68 -14.86 0.28
N GLU A 212 17.53 -15.90 -0.52
CA GLU A 212 16.45 -16.01 -1.50
C GLU A 212 15.28 -16.78 -0.87
N ILE A 213 14.08 -16.28 -1.08
CA ILE A 213 12.82 -16.84 -0.62
C ILE A 213 12.09 -17.32 -1.86
N GLU A 214 11.57 -18.53 -1.81
CA GLU A 214 10.66 -19.02 -2.85
C GLU A 214 9.32 -18.27 -2.73
N VAL A 215 9.13 -17.27 -3.58
CA VAL A 215 7.87 -16.54 -3.71
C VAL A 215 7.09 -17.14 -4.88
N SER A 216 5.85 -17.56 -4.64
CA SER A 216 5.08 -18.35 -5.62
C SER A 216 4.59 -17.57 -6.86
N GLY A 217 5.05 -16.34 -7.09
CA GLY A 217 4.59 -15.49 -8.21
C GLY A 217 3.10 -15.13 -8.18
N GLU A 218 2.38 -15.52 -7.12
CA GLU A 218 0.99 -15.14 -6.88
C GLU A 218 0.89 -13.65 -6.52
N MET A 219 -0.23 -13.01 -6.86
CA MET A 219 -0.44 -11.55 -6.63
C MET A 219 -0.27 -11.11 -5.17
N HIS A 220 -0.43 -12.04 -4.22
CA HIS A 220 -0.28 -11.83 -2.78
C HIS A 220 0.94 -12.57 -2.19
N GLY A 221 1.91 -12.96 -3.03
CA GLY A 221 3.14 -13.65 -2.60
C GLY A 221 2.93 -15.03 -1.94
N GLY A 222 1.73 -15.61 -2.09
CA GLY A 222 1.34 -16.88 -1.45
C GLY A 222 0.94 -16.77 0.03
N GLY A 223 0.90 -15.56 0.59
CA GLY A 223 0.60 -15.33 2.01
C GLY A 223 -0.83 -15.70 2.40
N ASP A 224 -1.80 -15.43 1.53
CA ASP A 224 -3.23 -15.65 1.82
C ASP A 224 -3.53 -17.12 2.17
N HIS A 225 -3.01 -18.05 1.37
CA HIS A 225 -3.19 -19.48 1.61
C HIS A 225 -2.58 -19.94 2.93
N ARG A 226 -1.41 -19.39 3.30
CA ARG A 226 -0.75 -19.70 4.58
C ARG A 226 -1.53 -19.15 5.78
N LEU A 227 -2.09 -17.95 5.67
CA LEU A 227 -2.96 -17.39 6.71
C LEU A 227 -4.24 -18.22 6.90
N VAL A 228 -4.85 -18.67 5.81
CA VAL A 228 -6.03 -19.56 5.88
C VAL A 228 -5.66 -20.92 6.47
N GLU A 229 -4.51 -21.49 6.08
CA GLU A 229 -4.00 -22.74 6.64
C GLU A 229 -3.79 -22.64 8.15
N ASP A 230 -3.07 -21.61 8.61
CA ASP A 230 -2.87 -21.34 10.04
C ASP A 230 -4.20 -21.22 10.80
N PHE A 231 -5.15 -20.45 10.26
CA PHE A 231 -6.47 -20.30 10.86
C PHE A 231 -7.19 -21.66 11.00
N LEU A 232 -7.18 -22.48 9.95
CA LEU A 232 -7.82 -23.79 9.96
C LEU A 232 -7.16 -24.75 10.95
N ARG A 233 -5.82 -24.72 11.08
CA ARG A 233 -5.09 -25.53 12.06
C ARG A 233 -5.51 -25.17 13.49
N VAL A 234 -5.58 -23.87 13.79
CA VAL A 234 -6.03 -23.37 15.11
C VAL A 234 -7.47 -23.80 15.42
N VAL A 235 -8.41 -23.58 14.50
CA VAL A 235 -9.83 -23.93 14.74
C VAL A 235 -10.05 -25.44 14.90
N ARG A 236 -9.17 -26.27 14.32
CA ARG A 236 -9.17 -27.72 14.48
C ARG A 236 -8.50 -28.21 15.76
N GLY A 237 -7.94 -27.31 16.57
CA GLY A 237 -7.27 -27.65 17.82
C GLY A 237 -5.91 -28.32 17.63
N ASP A 238 -5.21 -28.03 16.53
CA ASP A 238 -3.82 -28.46 16.34
C ASP A 238 -2.95 -27.81 17.44
N PRO A 239 -2.33 -28.61 18.34
CA PRO A 239 -1.54 -28.09 19.46
C PRO A 239 -0.24 -27.41 19.01
N ASP A 240 0.21 -27.66 17.78
CA ASP A 240 1.40 -27.06 17.18
C ASP A 240 1.05 -25.85 16.29
N ALA A 241 -0.24 -25.45 16.25
CA ALA A 241 -0.66 -24.24 15.55
C ALA A 241 -0.38 -23.00 16.41
N GLY A 242 0.56 -22.17 15.95
CA GLY A 242 0.76 -20.83 16.47
C GLY A 242 -0.06 -19.82 15.68
N TYR A 243 -0.64 -18.83 16.36
CA TYR A 243 -1.19 -17.66 15.66
C TYR A 243 -0.03 -16.87 15.02
N SER A 244 -0.10 -16.65 13.70
CA SER A 244 0.81 -15.69 13.05
C SER A 244 0.57 -14.24 13.53
N THR A 245 -0.65 -13.93 13.99
CA THR A 245 -0.99 -12.64 14.63
C THR A 245 -2.19 -12.76 15.58
N SER A 246 -2.34 -11.82 16.52
CA SER A 246 -3.49 -11.73 17.43
C SER A 246 -4.24 -10.42 17.20
N LEU A 247 -5.51 -10.34 17.63
CA LEU A 247 -6.27 -9.08 17.57
C LEU A 247 -5.52 -7.94 18.30
N ALA A 248 -4.86 -8.24 19.41
CA ALA A 248 -4.06 -7.26 20.15
C ALA A 248 -2.90 -6.70 19.32
N HIS A 249 -2.28 -7.51 18.44
CA HIS A 249 -1.25 -7.03 17.53
C HIS A 249 -1.82 -6.12 16.43
N SER A 250 -2.93 -6.52 15.80
CA SER A 250 -3.55 -5.72 14.74
C SER A 250 -4.10 -4.38 15.25
N ILE A 251 -4.60 -4.33 16.50
CA ILE A 251 -5.03 -3.05 17.11
C ILE A 251 -3.88 -2.04 17.13
N VAL A 252 -2.64 -2.48 17.35
CA VAL A 252 -1.49 -1.57 17.43
C VAL A 252 -1.26 -0.86 16.10
N GLY A 253 -1.18 -1.61 15.00
CA GLY A 253 -0.98 -1.05 13.66
C GLY A 253 -2.13 -0.14 13.23
N HIS A 254 -3.38 -0.52 13.53
CA HIS A 254 -4.56 0.29 13.21
C HIS A 254 -4.61 1.60 13.99
N VAL A 255 -4.36 1.56 15.30
CA VAL A 255 -4.27 2.78 16.13
C VAL A 255 -3.16 3.68 15.59
N ALA A 256 -2.00 3.12 15.28
CA ALA A 256 -0.88 3.89 14.73
C ALA A 256 -1.26 4.57 13.40
N GLY A 257 -1.98 3.86 12.51
CA GLY A 257 -2.47 4.40 11.24
C GLY A 257 -3.51 5.51 11.42
N PHE A 258 -4.51 5.31 12.27
CA PHE A 258 -5.50 6.37 12.56
C PHE A 258 -4.85 7.61 13.18
N ARG A 259 -3.85 7.42 14.05
CA ARG A 259 -3.11 8.54 14.65
C ARG A 259 -2.20 9.23 13.63
N ALA A 260 -1.67 8.50 12.64
CA ALA A 260 -0.96 9.08 11.51
C ALA A 260 -1.87 9.97 10.67
N ASP A 261 -3.07 9.50 10.31
CA ASP A 261 -4.03 10.32 9.54
C ASP A 261 -4.46 11.57 10.31
N LEU A 262 -4.71 11.44 11.62
CA LEU A 262 -4.98 12.59 12.49
C LEU A 262 -3.79 13.55 12.56
N SER A 263 -2.56 13.04 12.61
CA SER A 263 -1.35 13.87 12.62
C SER A 263 -1.21 14.68 11.33
N MET A 264 -1.41 14.04 10.19
CA MET A 264 -1.39 14.68 8.88
C MET A 264 -2.48 15.76 8.76
N ALA A 265 -3.71 15.44 9.14
CA ALA A 265 -4.83 16.38 9.06
C ALA A 265 -4.67 17.58 10.00
N ALA A 266 -4.10 17.37 11.19
CA ALA A 266 -3.91 18.42 12.20
C ALA A 266 -2.59 19.20 12.03
N GLY A 267 -1.66 18.74 11.17
CA GLY A 267 -0.36 19.38 10.95
C GLY A 267 0.56 19.35 12.18
N ARG A 268 0.43 18.34 13.04
CA ARG A 268 1.20 18.21 14.29
C ARG A 268 1.43 16.77 14.68
N THR A 269 2.48 16.51 15.47
CA THR A 269 2.71 15.21 16.09
C THR A 269 1.56 14.85 17.04
N ILE A 270 1.18 13.57 17.05
CA ILE A 270 0.13 13.00 17.89
C ILE A 270 0.75 11.98 18.85
N GLU A 271 0.47 12.15 20.14
CA GLU A 271 0.77 11.16 21.18
C GLU A 271 -0.23 10.00 21.10
N ILE A 272 0.23 8.79 21.39
CA ILE A 272 -0.62 7.61 21.53
C ILE A 272 -0.74 7.27 23.01
N ASP A 273 -1.86 7.67 23.60
CA ASP A 273 -2.26 7.24 24.94
C ASP A 273 -2.93 5.87 24.87
N TRP A 274 -2.18 4.83 25.26
CA TRP A 274 -2.65 3.45 25.25
C TRP A 274 -3.61 3.12 26.38
N ASP A 275 -3.61 3.90 27.47
CA ASP A 275 -4.51 3.69 28.61
C ASP A 275 -5.95 4.04 28.24
N CYS A 276 -6.14 5.00 27.32
CA CYS A 276 -7.46 5.38 26.80
C CYS A 276 -8.01 4.45 25.70
N ILE A 277 -7.22 3.51 25.19
CA ILE A 277 -7.56 2.69 24.00
C ILE A 277 -7.91 1.25 24.36
N LEU A 278 -7.35 0.71 25.43
CA LEU A 278 -7.49 -0.70 25.82
C LEU A 278 -8.56 -0.96 26.90
N VAL A 279 -9.51 -0.03 27.08
CA VAL A 279 -10.64 -0.16 28.02
C VAL A 279 -11.80 -0.94 27.40
#